data_AF-A0A9X5HCM1-F1
#
_entry.id   AF-A0A9X5HCM1-F1
#
_cell.length_a   1.000
_cell.length_b   1.000
_cell.length_c   1.000
_cell.angle_alpha   90.00
_cell.angle_beta   90.00
_cell.angle_gamma   90.00
#
_symmetry.space_group_name_H-M   'P 1'
#
loop_
_entity.id
_entity.type
_entity.pdbx_description
1 polymer ?
#
loop_
_entity_poly.entity_id
_entity_poly.type
_entity_poly.pdbx_seq_one_letter_code
_entity_poly.pdbx_strand_id
1 'polypeptide(L)'
;GGSDDSAAPTASATADSGGGTGGSDASGAPAGDLEGSWLTTADGKAVVLMVTGEEAALFATGGTVCSGTAKGGTEPTLALKCPTGNGDRTKGTVTSVDGKSLTVEWDGAAGTETYTKAEGGSLPPGLPTEGLGS
;
A
#
# COMPACT_ATOMS: atom_id res chain seq x y z
N GLY A 1 3.14 -71.50 -12.53
CA GLY A 1 2.34 -70.43 -13.14
C GLY A 1 2.69 -69.12 -12.47
N GLY A 2 2.37 -67.98 -13.10
CA GLY A 2 2.40 -66.66 -12.43
C GLY A 2 1.34 -66.57 -11.30
N SER A 3 1.07 -65.45 -10.62
CA SER A 3 1.30 -64.02 -10.92
C SER A 3 1.01 -63.17 -9.66
N ASP A 4 1.48 -61.95 -9.41
CA ASP A 4 2.49 -61.04 -10.03
C ASP A 4 3.02 -60.05 -8.93
N ASP A 5 3.67 -58.95 -9.33
CA ASP A 5 4.22 -57.78 -8.59
C ASP A 5 3.71 -57.35 -7.19
N SER A 6 4.67 -56.97 -6.33
CA SER A 6 4.90 -55.54 -5.97
C SER A 6 6.21 -55.32 -5.18
N ALA A 7 7.04 -54.36 -5.62
CA ALA A 7 8.20 -53.83 -4.89
C ALA A 7 7.76 -52.82 -3.80
N ALA A 8 8.58 -52.34 -2.85
CA ALA A 8 10.04 -52.27 -2.78
C ALA A 8 10.58 -52.20 -1.32
N PRO A 9 11.90 -52.44 -1.09
CA PRO A 9 12.54 -52.24 0.22
C PRO A 9 13.21 -50.86 0.41
N THR A 10 13.00 -50.31 1.61
CA THR A 10 13.86 -49.42 2.43
C THR A 10 15.07 -48.64 1.85
N ALA A 11 14.96 -47.30 1.94
CA ALA A 11 15.93 -46.32 2.51
C ALA A 11 17.45 -46.36 2.20
N SER A 12 18.01 -45.18 1.82
CA SER A 12 19.13 -44.52 2.56
C SER A 12 19.59 -43.17 1.95
N ALA A 13 19.91 -42.21 2.84
CA ALA A 13 20.81 -41.04 2.66
C ALA A 13 20.44 -39.99 1.57
N THR A 14 20.96 -38.75 1.55
CA THR A 14 22.01 -38.03 2.31
C THR A 14 21.53 -36.62 2.70
N ALA A 15 22.20 -35.97 3.66
CA ALA A 15 22.11 -34.51 3.81
C ALA A 15 22.94 -33.83 2.71
N ASP A 16 22.39 -32.78 2.09
CA ASP A 16 23.13 -31.87 1.20
C ASP A 16 22.99 -30.43 1.72
N SER A 17 24.04 -29.64 1.53
CA SER A 17 24.13 -28.25 1.97
C SER A 17 24.38 -27.34 0.75
N GLY A 18 23.32 -26.72 0.25
CA GLY A 18 23.39 -25.80 -0.88
C GLY A 18 22.21 -24.82 -0.89
N GLY A 19 22.50 -23.55 -1.17
CA GLY A 19 21.47 -22.53 -1.38
C GLY A 19 20.87 -22.62 -2.78
N GLY A 20 19.57 -22.34 -2.91
CA GLY A 20 18.88 -22.41 -4.19
C GLY A 20 17.42 -21.97 -4.10
N THR A 21 17.16 -20.75 -4.57
CA THR A 21 15.87 -20.12 -4.88
C THR A 21 14.70 -21.05 -5.25
N GLY A 22 13.51 -20.77 -4.71
CA GLY A 22 12.23 -21.16 -5.32
C GLY A 22 11.24 -21.83 -4.37
N GLY A 23 10.33 -21.05 -3.77
CA GLY A 23 9.27 -21.56 -2.89
C GLY A 23 8.27 -20.45 -2.59
N SER A 24 7.18 -20.43 -3.35
CA SER A 24 6.18 -19.37 -3.38
C SER A 24 5.50 -19.09 -2.05
N ASP A 25 5.90 -18.00 -1.38
CA ASP A 25 5.08 -17.28 -0.40
C ASP A 25 5.13 -15.77 -0.69
N ALA A 26 4.66 -15.39 -1.88
CA ALA A 26 4.17 -14.03 -2.13
C ALA A 26 2.80 -13.83 -1.45
N SER A 27 2.74 -14.17 -0.16
CA SER A 27 1.68 -13.75 0.74
C SER A 27 1.85 -12.25 0.90
N GLY A 28 1.16 -11.48 0.04
CA GLY A 28 1.14 -10.03 0.15
C GLY A 28 0.75 -9.67 1.57
N ALA A 29 1.64 -8.99 2.28
CA ALA A 29 1.36 -8.41 3.58
C ALA A 29 -0.01 -7.70 3.51
N PRO A 30 -0.88 -7.87 4.53
CA PRO A 30 -2.16 -7.18 4.53
C PRO A 30 -1.93 -5.68 4.40
N ALA A 31 -2.92 -4.95 3.90
CA ALA A 31 -2.86 -3.49 3.85
C ALA A 31 -2.74 -2.81 5.25
N GLY A 32 -2.65 -3.59 6.34
CA GLY A 32 -2.34 -3.16 7.71
C GLY A 32 -1.11 -2.26 7.84
N ASP A 33 -0.06 -2.48 7.06
CA ASP A 33 1.11 -1.58 7.06
C ASP A 33 0.77 -0.18 6.50
N LEU A 34 -0.24 -0.11 5.63
CA LEU A 34 -0.80 1.12 5.06
C LEU A 34 -1.95 1.69 5.91
N GLU A 35 -2.48 0.98 6.92
CA GLU A 35 -3.68 1.40 7.64
C GLU A 35 -3.47 2.70 8.43
N GLY A 36 -4.42 3.62 8.28
CA GLY A 36 -4.43 4.89 8.98
C GLY A 36 -4.94 6.05 8.13
N SER A 37 -4.89 7.23 8.72
CA SER A 37 -5.04 8.50 8.01
C SER A 37 -3.66 9.09 7.75
N TRP A 38 -3.41 9.50 6.52
CA TRP A 38 -2.14 10.00 6.01
C TRP A 38 -2.38 11.38 5.40
N LEU A 39 -1.54 12.36 5.72
CA LEU A 39 -1.72 13.73 5.31
C LEU A 39 -0.46 14.30 4.68
N THR A 40 -0.64 15.12 3.65
CA THR A 40 0.44 15.92 3.05
C THR A 40 -0.09 17.28 2.58
N THR A 41 0.82 18.15 2.14
CA THR A 41 0.47 19.38 1.43
C THR A 41 1.11 19.36 0.05
N ALA A 42 0.28 19.38 -0.99
CA ALA A 42 0.70 19.38 -2.39
C ALA A 42 0.00 20.53 -3.13
N ASP A 43 0.72 21.29 -3.95
CA ASP A 43 0.19 22.46 -4.69
C ASP A 43 -0.56 23.49 -3.82
N GLY A 44 -0.11 23.67 -2.58
CA GLY A 44 -0.77 24.54 -1.58
C GLY A 44 -2.10 24.00 -1.05
N LYS A 45 -2.42 22.73 -1.30
CA LYS A 45 -3.63 22.05 -0.86
C LYS A 45 -3.30 21.01 0.19
N ALA A 46 -4.11 20.93 1.24
CA ALA A 46 -4.11 19.76 2.11
C ALA A 46 -4.63 18.55 1.32
N VAL A 47 -3.92 17.44 1.37
CA VAL A 47 -4.33 16.14 0.82
C VAL A 47 -4.37 15.12 1.95
N VAL A 48 -5.47 14.40 2.07
CA VAL A 48 -5.70 13.36 3.07
C VAL A 48 -6.00 12.05 2.35
N LEU A 49 -5.19 11.03 2.60
CA LEU A 49 -5.40 9.64 2.18
C LEU A 49 -5.75 8.81 3.43
N MET A 50 -6.90 8.16 3.41
CA MET A 50 -7.35 7.22 4.44
C MET A 50 -7.30 5.81 3.88
N VAL A 51 -6.77 4.87 4.65
CA VAL A 51 -6.73 3.43 4.34
C VAL A 51 -7.27 2.65 5.53
N THR A 52 -8.15 1.69 5.28
CA THR A 52 -8.79 0.83 6.30
C THR A 52 -9.05 -0.54 5.69
N GLY A 53 -8.35 -1.57 6.16
CA GLY A 53 -8.21 -2.82 5.43
C GLY A 53 -7.80 -2.56 3.97
N GLU A 54 -8.52 -3.20 3.03
CA GLU A 54 -8.30 -3.02 1.59
C GLU A 54 -8.98 -1.77 1.00
N GLU A 55 -9.73 -0.99 1.78
CA GLU A 55 -10.43 0.21 1.30
C GLU A 55 -9.55 1.46 1.41
N ALA A 56 -9.67 2.37 0.45
CA ALA A 56 -8.95 3.64 0.45
C ALA A 56 -9.81 4.81 -0.06
N ALA A 57 -9.66 5.96 0.57
CA ALA A 57 -10.32 7.20 0.19
C ALA A 57 -9.35 8.39 0.24
N LEU A 58 -9.41 9.29 -0.73
CA LEU A 58 -8.55 10.46 -0.83
C LEU A 58 -9.36 11.74 -0.99
N PHE A 59 -8.97 12.78 -0.27
CA PHE A 59 -9.61 14.09 -0.27
C PHE A 59 -8.54 15.16 -0.45
N ALA A 60 -8.82 16.20 -1.25
CA ALA A 60 -7.95 17.37 -1.32
C ALA A 60 -8.73 18.69 -1.25
N THR A 61 -8.18 19.70 -0.57
CA THR A 61 -8.83 21.02 -0.44
C THR A 61 -9.01 21.67 -1.81
N GLY A 62 -10.25 22.07 -2.09
CA GLY A 62 -10.70 22.47 -3.44
C GLY A 62 -11.60 21.44 -4.15
N GLY A 63 -12.03 20.37 -3.47
CA GLY A 63 -13.16 19.55 -3.91
C GLY A 63 -12.81 18.24 -4.62
N THR A 64 -11.54 17.82 -4.62
CA THR A 64 -11.19 16.47 -5.07
C THR A 64 -11.62 15.46 -4.03
N VAL A 65 -12.38 14.45 -4.47
CA VAL A 65 -12.76 13.28 -3.66
C VAL A 65 -12.57 12.05 -4.53
N CYS A 66 -11.83 11.08 -4.01
CA CYS A 66 -11.54 9.82 -4.67
C CYS A 66 -11.79 8.65 -3.72
N SER A 67 -12.23 7.51 -4.26
CA SER A 67 -12.51 6.28 -3.50
C SER A 67 -12.08 5.06 -4.28
N GLY A 68 -11.60 4.03 -3.59
CA GLY A 68 -11.19 2.76 -4.19
C GLY A 68 -10.51 1.87 -3.17
N THR A 69 -9.40 1.25 -3.56
CA THR A 69 -8.74 0.20 -2.75
C THR A 69 -7.25 0.44 -2.56
N ALA A 70 -6.74 -0.01 -1.43
CA ALA A 70 -5.32 -0.23 -1.15
C ALA A 70 -5.01 -1.73 -1.16
N LYS A 71 -3.83 -2.11 -1.67
CA LYS A 71 -3.31 -3.47 -1.61
C LYS A 71 -1.92 -3.45 -0.99
N GLY A 72 -1.71 -4.26 0.04
CA GLY A 72 -0.39 -4.48 0.64
C GLY A 72 0.45 -5.48 -0.14
N GLY A 73 1.63 -5.82 0.40
CA GLY A 73 2.57 -6.78 -0.17
C GLY A 73 3.94 -6.21 -0.49
N THR A 74 4.74 -6.96 -1.26
CA THR A 74 6.10 -6.55 -1.67
C THR A 74 6.10 -5.28 -2.52
N GLU A 75 5.01 -5.03 -3.25
CA GLU A 75 4.80 -3.84 -4.07
C GLU A 75 3.38 -3.31 -3.80
N PRO A 76 3.19 -2.53 -2.71
CA PRO A 76 1.86 -2.06 -2.33
C PRO A 76 1.33 -1.01 -3.31
N THR A 77 0.03 -1.03 -3.58
CA THR A 77 -0.59 -0.18 -4.61
C THR A 77 -1.92 0.43 -4.17
N LEU A 78 -2.23 1.60 -4.74
CA LEU A 78 -3.47 2.33 -4.57
C LEU A 78 -4.19 2.41 -5.92
N ALA A 79 -5.48 2.08 -5.93
CA ALA A 79 -6.34 2.15 -7.11
C ALA A 79 -7.66 2.86 -6.75
N LEU A 80 -7.73 4.15 -7.07
CA LEU A 80 -8.80 5.08 -6.73
C LEU A 80 -9.55 5.58 -7.96
N LYS A 81 -10.79 6.00 -7.78
CA LYS A 81 -11.60 6.72 -8.77
C LYS A 81 -12.03 8.05 -8.18
N CYS A 82 -11.81 9.13 -8.91
CA CYS A 82 -12.18 10.49 -8.50
C CYS A 82 -13.44 10.94 -9.25
N PRO A 83 -14.67 10.73 -8.71
CA PRO A 83 -15.89 11.25 -9.33
C PRO A 83 -15.95 12.79 -9.36
N THR A 84 -15.20 13.46 -8.48
CA THR A 84 -15.10 14.92 -8.42
C THR A 84 -13.64 15.37 -8.29
N GLY A 85 -13.27 16.40 -9.03
CA GLY A 85 -11.95 17.03 -8.99
C GLY A 85 -10.93 16.38 -9.93
N ASN A 86 -9.67 16.37 -9.49
CA ASN A 86 -8.51 15.97 -10.28
C ASN A 86 -8.27 14.45 -10.22
N GLY A 87 -8.01 13.83 -11.38
CA GLY A 87 -7.69 12.40 -11.52
C GLY A 87 -6.22 12.01 -11.31
N ASP A 88 -5.32 12.94 -11.01
CA ASP A 88 -3.87 12.67 -10.87
C ASP A 88 -3.51 11.64 -9.78
N ARG A 89 -4.39 11.42 -8.80
CA ARG A 89 -4.19 10.47 -7.69
C ARG A 89 -5.12 9.25 -7.82
N THR A 90 -5.27 8.73 -9.04
CA THR A 90 -6.13 7.56 -9.34
C THR A 90 -5.40 6.22 -9.31
N LYS A 91 -4.09 6.20 -9.60
CA LYS A 91 -3.26 4.99 -9.47
C LYS A 91 -1.88 5.39 -8.95
N GLY A 92 -1.36 4.64 -7.99
CA GLY A 92 -0.02 4.87 -7.47
C GLY A 92 0.56 3.65 -6.76
N THR A 93 1.88 3.63 -6.64
CA THR A 93 2.67 2.58 -5.97
C THR A 93 3.29 3.15 -4.70
N VAL A 94 3.21 2.42 -3.60
CA VAL A 94 3.85 2.81 -2.33
C VAL A 94 5.33 2.45 -2.42
N THR A 95 6.20 3.46 -2.43
CA THR A 95 7.65 3.27 -2.55
C THR A 95 8.34 3.19 -1.18
N SER A 96 7.66 3.64 -0.11
CA SER A 96 8.13 3.51 1.27
C SER A 96 6.99 3.65 2.26
N VAL A 97 7.02 2.87 3.35
CA VAL A 97 6.17 3.06 4.53
C VAL A 97 6.94 2.63 5.79
N ASP A 98 6.88 3.42 6.86
CA ASP A 98 7.56 3.14 8.14
C ASP A 98 6.64 3.27 9.38
N GLY A 99 5.33 3.37 9.13
CA GLY A 99 4.31 3.56 10.17
C GLY A 99 4.13 5.02 10.62
N LYS A 100 5.00 5.96 10.22
CA LYS A 100 4.86 7.42 10.45
C LYS A 100 4.87 8.22 9.16
N SER A 101 5.60 7.74 8.17
CA SER A 101 5.72 8.25 6.81
C SER A 101 5.21 7.20 5.82
N LEU A 102 4.59 7.67 4.74
CA LEU A 102 4.14 6.89 3.60
C LEU A 102 4.47 7.68 2.33
N THR A 103 5.28 7.12 1.43
CA THR A 103 5.59 7.73 0.13
C THR A 103 4.87 6.97 -0.97
N VAL A 104 4.10 7.69 -1.78
CA VAL A 104 3.38 7.19 -2.95
C VAL A 104 3.94 7.84 -4.19
N GLU A 105 4.24 7.05 -5.21
CA GLU A 105 4.47 7.51 -6.57
C GLU A 105 3.18 7.34 -7.37
N TRP A 106 2.56 8.44 -7.77
CA TRP A 106 1.34 8.45 -8.57
C TRP A 106 1.65 8.41 -10.07
N ASP A 107 0.88 7.63 -10.83
CA ASP A 107 0.92 7.57 -12.30
C ASP A 107 0.51 8.91 -12.96
N GLY A 108 -0.20 9.79 -12.24
CA GLY A 108 -0.69 11.08 -12.73
C GLY A 108 0.26 12.25 -12.42
N ALA A 109 -0.15 13.49 -12.77
CA ALA A 109 0.72 14.66 -12.67
C ALA A 109 1.09 15.09 -11.23
N ALA A 110 0.50 14.45 -10.21
CA ALA A 110 0.90 14.62 -8.81
C ALA A 110 2.30 14.05 -8.52
N GLY A 111 2.79 13.07 -9.31
CA GLY A 111 4.11 12.48 -9.15
C GLY A 111 4.34 11.83 -7.78
N THR A 112 5.52 12.02 -7.19
CA THR A 112 5.86 11.46 -5.87
C THR A 112 5.41 12.36 -4.74
N GLU A 113 4.63 11.81 -3.80
CA GLU A 113 4.16 12.50 -2.61
C GLU A 113 4.53 11.73 -1.34
N THR A 114 5.05 12.44 -0.34
CA THR A 114 5.29 11.89 1.00
C THR A 114 4.23 12.41 1.96
N TYR A 115 3.58 11.48 2.65
CA TYR A 115 2.52 11.70 3.62
C TYR A 115 3.01 11.39 5.03
N THR A 116 2.55 12.16 6.01
CA THR A 116 2.74 11.91 7.45
C THR A 116 1.47 11.31 8.05
N LYS A 117 1.61 10.32 8.92
CA LYS A 117 0.47 9.70 9.61
C LYS A 117 -0.20 10.68 10.57
N ALA A 118 -1.53 10.63 10.64
CA ALA A 118 -2.32 11.38 11.60
C ALA A 118 -2.20 10.75 12.99
N GLU A 119 -1.35 11.30 13.83
CA GLU A 119 -1.32 10.99 15.26
C GLU A 119 -2.34 11.88 15.99
N GLY A 120 -3.12 11.30 16.90
CA GLY A 120 -4.37 11.87 17.43
C GLY A 120 -4.32 13.37 17.79
N GLY A 121 -5.02 14.18 17.00
CA GLY A 121 -5.21 15.62 17.24
C GLY A 121 -4.11 16.54 16.71
N SER A 122 -3.01 16.02 16.16
CA SER A 122 -1.94 16.85 15.57
C SER A 122 -2.05 16.93 14.05
N LEU A 123 -2.09 18.16 13.53
CA LEU A 123 -2.01 18.42 12.09
C LEU A 123 -0.54 18.45 11.64
N PRO A 124 -0.19 17.87 10.47
CA PRO A 124 1.13 18.03 9.86
C PRO A 124 1.54 19.49 9.65
N PRO A 125 2.86 19.79 9.68
CA PRO A 125 3.35 21.13 9.34
C PRO A 125 3.07 21.48 7.87
N GLY A 126 2.87 22.77 7.60
CA GLY A 126 2.66 23.29 6.24
C GLY A 126 1.22 23.21 5.72
N LEU A 127 0.29 22.59 6.45
CA LEU A 127 -1.12 22.59 6.07
C LEU A 127 -1.69 24.03 6.04
N PRO A 128 -2.50 24.39 5.02
CA PRO A 128 -3.19 25.67 4.97
C PRO A 128 -4.21 25.76 6.11
N THR A 129 -3.90 26.59 7.11
CA THR A 129 -4.74 26.84 8.30
C THR A 129 -5.56 28.13 8.19
N GLU A 130 -5.28 28.97 7.20
CA GLU A 130 -6.06 30.17 6.90
C GLU A 130 -7.49 29.78 6.48
N GLY A 131 -8.49 30.31 7.20
CA GLY A 131 -9.91 30.08 6.89
C GLY A 131 -10.60 28.93 7.62
N LEU A 132 -9.94 28.24 8.57
CA LEU A 132 -10.54 27.14 9.36
C LEU A 132 -11.58 27.58 10.42
N GLY A 133 -12.02 28.84 10.40
CA GLY A 133 -13.05 29.38 11.30
C GLY A 133 -12.50 29.92 12.63
N SER A 134 -13.34 30.70 13.31
CA SER A 134 -13.14 31.23 14.66
C SER A 134 -14.44 31.05 15.46
#